data_AF-A0AAW5XL33-F1
#
_entry.id   AF-A0AAW5XL33-F1
#
_cell.length_a   1.000
_cell.length_b   1.000
_cell.length_c   1.000
_cell.angle_alpha   90.00
_cell.angle_beta   90.00
_cell.angle_gamma   90.00
#
_symmetry.space_group_name_H-M   'P 1'
#
loop_
_entity.id
_entity.type
_entity.pdbx_description
1 polymer ?
#
loop_
_entity_poly.entity_id
_entity_poly.type
_entity_poly.pdbx_seq_one_letter_code
_entity_poly.pdbx_strand_id
1 'polypeptide(L)'
;MFNKKMVAMAMTVPLVMGTITTVSALEKQQQVKLEAYSPQKKATEYLKENAAQYGLKADLSDLQYISTTETSVASYVRFQQVVNGAPVFSKQITVTLNGEGKGVLAVSDYQSVKGVKEATTKISEKDAIQKSMAYVGEVSEQNLWAPTEKEFGYIVEEGIARPVYKVVVHSNNPFGAWETFIDAENGKLIKKVDINRKAEGSGKVFLPNPVVSSGSKVGLKDNNDADSTALTNQLKTVTLKGLDGTGFLIGEYVTISSKAKTKSTNLQFNYTRANDSFEDVMSYYHIDTLQRYIQSLGFKNINNRSIKVNVNGTTADNSFYSPTTKALTFGTGGVDDAEDAGIIAHEYGHSIQDNQVPGFGSSAEGGAMGEGFGDFLGATYEDAVSTTGYGKACVGEWDATAYSSSDPTCLRRLDNNKVYPKDITNEVHDDGEIWAQGQYEMAQAFGRDVATKIILQSHWSLTPNSKFSDGAKAIKQADALLYGGQHAADIDRIWAARGISTN
;
A
#
# COMPACT_ATOMS: atom_id res chain seq x y z
N MET A 1 63.94 31.43 0.34
CA MET A 1 63.39 30.07 0.55
C MET A 1 62.85 29.58 -0.79
N PHE A 2 63.41 28.49 -1.30
CA PHE A 2 63.41 28.18 -2.73
C PHE A 2 62.06 27.69 -3.26
N ASN A 3 61.68 28.31 -4.37
CA ASN A 3 60.57 28.01 -5.25
C ASN A 3 61.15 27.32 -6.50
N LYS A 4 60.59 26.20 -6.98
CA LYS A 4 60.68 25.81 -8.40
C LYS A 4 59.62 24.77 -8.78
N LYS A 5 58.92 25.09 -9.87
CA LYS A 5 57.80 24.40 -10.52
C LYS A 5 58.27 23.68 -11.80
N MET A 6 57.48 22.64 -12.16
CA MET A 6 57.24 22.03 -13.49
C MET A 6 58.42 21.25 -14.14
N VAL A 7 58.24 20.20 -14.96
CA VAL A 7 57.41 20.03 -16.19
C VAL A 7 57.31 18.52 -16.60
N ALA A 8 56.16 18.11 -17.17
CA ALA A 8 55.79 17.14 -18.27
C ALA A 8 56.72 15.94 -18.65
N MET A 9 56.34 14.84 -19.32
CA MET A 9 55.14 14.12 -19.83
C MET A 9 55.69 13.05 -20.80
N ALA A 10 55.03 11.88 -20.98
CA ALA A 10 54.85 11.11 -22.25
C ALA A 10 54.91 9.55 -22.12
N MET A 11 53.79 8.90 -22.50
CA MET A 11 53.57 7.74 -23.41
C MET A 11 54.78 6.85 -23.82
N THR A 12 54.74 5.51 -24.05
CA THR A 12 53.78 4.58 -24.73
C THR A 12 54.36 3.12 -24.79
N VAL A 13 53.50 2.06 -24.67
CA VAL A 13 53.43 0.61 -25.19
C VAL A 13 54.74 -0.26 -25.33
N PRO A 14 54.82 -1.64 -25.42
CA PRO A 14 53.80 -2.74 -25.50
C PRO A 14 54.11 -4.17 -24.89
N LEU A 15 53.09 -5.07 -25.00
CA LEU A 15 52.99 -6.55 -25.25
C LEU A 15 53.86 -7.69 -24.61
N VAL A 16 53.12 -8.74 -24.17
CA VAL A 16 53.23 -10.22 -24.44
C VAL A 16 54.01 -11.21 -23.54
N MET A 17 53.19 -12.15 -23.03
CA MET A 17 53.30 -13.61 -22.72
C MET A 17 54.61 -14.26 -22.24
N GLY A 18 54.46 -15.02 -21.15
CA GLY A 18 55.24 -16.22 -20.84
C GLY A 18 54.35 -17.30 -20.23
N THR A 19 54.27 -18.46 -20.87
CA THR A 19 53.54 -19.67 -20.45
C THR A 19 54.29 -20.41 -19.34
N ILE A 20 53.56 -20.99 -18.38
CA ILE A 20 54.08 -22.12 -17.58
C ILE A 20 52.96 -23.16 -17.45
N THR A 21 53.19 -24.30 -18.10
CA THR A 21 52.49 -25.57 -17.87
C THR A 21 53.18 -26.30 -16.73
N THR A 22 52.41 -26.85 -15.77
CA THR A 22 52.83 -28.05 -15.03
C THR A 22 51.67 -29.03 -14.94
N VAL A 23 52.05 -30.29 -15.09
CA VAL A 23 51.25 -31.45 -15.45
C VAL A 23 50.63 -32.11 -14.22
N SER A 24 49.47 -32.72 -14.47
CA SER A 24 48.66 -33.53 -13.58
C SER A 24 49.40 -34.68 -12.88
N ALA A 25 48.97 -34.96 -11.64
CA ALA A 25 49.07 -36.28 -11.03
C ALA A 25 47.66 -36.89 -11.03
N LEU A 26 47.50 -37.97 -11.80
CA LEU A 26 46.30 -38.78 -11.91
C LEU A 26 46.09 -39.59 -10.62
N GLU A 27 45.04 -39.27 -9.86
CA GLU A 27 44.31 -40.32 -9.14
C GLU A 27 43.28 -40.93 -10.10
N LYS A 28 43.50 -42.20 -10.42
CA LYS A 28 42.50 -43.09 -11.02
C LYS A 28 41.33 -43.23 -10.05
N GLN A 29 40.34 -42.35 -10.15
CA GLN A 29 38.98 -42.77 -9.91
C GLN A 29 38.49 -43.49 -11.16
N GLN A 30 37.99 -44.71 -10.97
CA GLN A 30 37.17 -45.42 -11.95
C GLN A 30 36.31 -44.41 -12.70
N GLN A 31 36.53 -44.27 -14.00
CA GLN A 31 35.48 -43.83 -14.91
C GLN A 31 34.41 -44.92 -14.87
N VAL A 32 33.59 -44.90 -13.82
CA VAL A 32 32.19 -45.22 -14.00
C VAL A 32 31.78 -44.31 -15.14
N LYS A 33 31.32 -44.87 -16.27
CA LYS A 33 30.42 -44.11 -17.13
C LYS A 33 29.31 -43.65 -16.20
N LEU A 34 29.41 -42.44 -15.65
CA LEU A 34 28.24 -41.71 -15.19
C LEU A 34 27.39 -41.71 -16.45
N GLU A 35 26.39 -42.58 -16.49
CA GLU A 35 25.36 -42.46 -17.48
C GLU A 35 24.92 -41.01 -17.39
N ALA A 36 25.08 -40.25 -18.47
CA ALA A 36 24.52 -38.91 -18.55
C ALA A 36 23.02 -39.10 -18.31
N TYR A 37 22.59 -38.91 -17.06
CA TYR A 37 21.21 -39.08 -16.71
C TYR A 37 20.47 -37.90 -17.32
N SER A 38 19.24 -38.13 -17.79
CA SER A 38 18.38 -37.01 -18.18
C SER A 38 17.88 -36.36 -16.88
N PRO A 39 18.23 -35.09 -16.59
CA PRO A 39 17.72 -34.41 -15.40
C PRO A 39 16.20 -34.42 -15.38
N GLN A 40 15.56 -34.17 -16.53
CA GLN A 40 14.11 -34.25 -16.66
C GLN A 40 13.57 -35.62 -16.25
N LYS A 41 14.16 -36.73 -16.74
CA LYS A 41 13.71 -38.08 -16.37
C LYS A 41 13.84 -38.33 -14.87
N LYS A 42 14.99 -37.95 -14.27
CA LYS A 42 15.25 -38.12 -12.84
C LYS A 42 14.33 -37.27 -11.97
N ALA A 43 14.03 -36.05 -12.40
CA ALA A 43 13.07 -35.20 -11.73
C ALA A 43 11.64 -35.76 -11.81
N THR A 44 11.24 -36.31 -12.95
CA THR A 44 9.94 -37.00 -13.09
C THR A 44 9.86 -38.23 -12.19
N GLU A 45 10.93 -39.04 -12.11
CA GLU A 45 11.02 -40.18 -11.18
C GLU A 45 10.83 -39.71 -9.73
N TYR A 46 11.58 -38.68 -9.31
CA TYR A 46 11.45 -38.09 -7.97
C TYR A 46 10.03 -37.58 -7.67
N LEU A 47 9.38 -36.89 -8.62
CA LEU A 47 8.02 -36.41 -8.42
C LEU A 47 6.99 -37.54 -8.33
N LYS A 48 7.17 -38.65 -9.07
CA LYS A 48 6.29 -39.83 -8.96
C LYS A 48 6.40 -40.48 -7.59
N GLU A 49 7.62 -40.66 -7.11
CA GLU A 49 7.89 -41.24 -5.78
C GLU A 49 7.30 -40.39 -4.65
N ASN A 50 7.25 -39.06 -4.84
CA ASN A 50 6.77 -38.10 -3.84
C ASN A 50 5.41 -37.48 -4.19
N ALA A 51 4.64 -38.06 -5.12
CA ALA A 51 3.42 -37.45 -5.65
C ALA A 51 2.40 -37.12 -4.54
N ALA A 52 2.20 -38.05 -3.61
CA ALA A 52 1.27 -37.88 -2.49
C ALA A 52 1.68 -36.73 -1.55
N GLN A 53 2.98 -36.55 -1.29
CA GLN A 53 3.50 -35.48 -0.43
C GLN A 53 3.17 -34.10 -1.00
N TYR A 54 3.25 -33.96 -2.32
CA TYR A 54 3.02 -32.69 -3.02
C TYR A 54 1.59 -32.55 -3.59
N GLY A 55 0.70 -33.50 -3.28
CA GLY A 55 -0.68 -33.50 -3.75
C GLY A 55 -0.86 -33.68 -5.26
N LEU A 56 0.15 -34.23 -5.95
CA LEU A 56 0.20 -34.38 -7.41
C LEU A 56 -0.65 -35.56 -7.87
N LYS A 57 -1.07 -35.53 -9.14
CA LYS A 57 -1.57 -36.74 -9.80
C LYS A 57 -0.47 -37.79 -9.87
N ALA A 58 -0.78 -39.05 -9.57
CA ALA A 58 0.19 -40.13 -9.57
C ALA A 58 0.89 -40.35 -10.92
N ASP A 59 0.20 -40.03 -12.02
CA ASP A 59 0.74 -40.13 -13.38
C ASP A 59 1.48 -38.87 -13.84
N LEU A 60 1.42 -37.77 -13.07
CA LEU A 60 1.93 -36.44 -13.41
C LEU A 60 1.38 -35.90 -14.75
N SER A 61 0.22 -36.38 -15.19
CA SER A 61 -0.39 -36.05 -16.49
C SER A 61 -0.70 -34.56 -16.67
N ASP A 62 -0.79 -33.83 -15.55
CA ASP A 62 -1.03 -32.39 -15.51
C ASP A 62 0.24 -31.57 -15.24
N LEU A 63 1.43 -32.15 -15.45
CA LEU A 63 2.70 -31.45 -15.42
C LEU A 63 3.38 -31.48 -16.79
N GLN A 64 3.69 -30.30 -17.32
CA GLN A 64 4.45 -30.12 -18.53
C GLN A 64 5.86 -29.63 -18.20
N TYR A 65 6.89 -30.29 -18.73
CA TYR A 65 8.27 -29.81 -18.60
C TYR A 65 8.45 -28.43 -19.27
N ILE A 66 9.11 -27.50 -18.56
CA ILE A 66 9.46 -26.17 -19.07
C ILE A 66 10.94 -26.11 -19.43
N SER A 67 11.81 -26.37 -18.45
CA SER A 67 13.24 -26.12 -18.59
C SER A 67 14.07 -26.93 -17.60
N THR A 68 15.33 -27.11 -17.96
CA THR A 68 16.39 -27.59 -17.09
C THR A 68 17.46 -26.52 -17.03
N THR A 69 17.83 -26.10 -15.83
CA THR A 69 18.97 -25.20 -15.60
C THR A 69 20.03 -25.97 -14.85
N GLU A 70 21.23 -26.07 -15.40
CA GLU A 70 22.35 -26.80 -14.80
C GLU A 70 23.39 -25.82 -14.26
N THR A 71 23.93 -26.13 -13.09
CA THR A 71 24.99 -25.38 -12.41
C THR A 71 26.13 -26.35 -12.07
N SER A 72 27.25 -25.84 -11.56
CA SER A 72 28.37 -26.69 -11.13
C SER A 72 28.04 -27.65 -9.98
N VAL A 73 26.92 -27.46 -9.28
CA VAL A 73 26.56 -28.22 -8.06
C VAL A 73 25.21 -28.95 -8.14
N ALA A 74 24.32 -28.56 -9.06
CA ALA A 74 22.98 -29.09 -9.15
C ALA A 74 22.32 -28.82 -10.51
N SER A 75 21.31 -29.64 -10.84
CA SER A 75 20.39 -29.43 -11.95
C SER A 75 18.99 -29.11 -11.42
N TYR A 76 18.35 -28.07 -11.97
CA TYR A 76 17.03 -27.59 -11.57
C TYR A 76 16.06 -27.84 -12.72
N VAL A 77 15.08 -28.71 -12.51
CA VAL A 77 14.10 -29.09 -13.51
C VAL A 77 12.75 -28.50 -13.15
N ARG A 78 12.20 -27.71 -14.06
CA ARG A 78 10.95 -26.95 -13.84
C ARG A 78 9.81 -27.52 -14.67
N PHE A 79 8.66 -27.69 -14.02
CA PHE A 79 7.41 -28.15 -14.62
C PHE A 79 6.31 -27.12 -14.41
N GLN A 80 5.49 -26.91 -15.45
CA GLN A 80 4.27 -26.11 -15.44
C GLN A 80 3.09 -27.02 -15.16
N GLN A 81 2.25 -26.68 -14.18
CA GLN A 81 0.95 -27.35 -14.08
C GLN A 81 0.08 -26.95 -15.27
N VAL A 82 -0.60 -27.91 -15.88
CA VAL A 82 -1.47 -27.70 -17.05
C VAL A 82 -2.86 -28.30 -16.84
N VAL A 83 -3.87 -27.65 -17.40
CA VAL A 83 -5.23 -28.18 -17.54
C VAL A 83 -5.60 -28.10 -19.01
N ASN A 84 -6.06 -29.21 -19.59
CA ASN A 84 -6.40 -29.32 -21.01
C ASN A 84 -5.28 -28.79 -21.96
N GLY A 85 -4.02 -29.03 -21.58
CA GLY A 85 -2.84 -28.60 -22.35
C GLY A 85 -2.49 -27.11 -22.25
N ALA A 86 -3.25 -26.31 -21.50
CA ALA A 86 -2.94 -24.91 -21.24
C ALA A 86 -2.42 -24.72 -19.81
N PRO A 87 -1.55 -23.70 -19.56
CA PRO A 87 -0.94 -23.51 -18.25
C PRO A 87 -1.97 -23.12 -17.19
N VAL A 88 -1.78 -23.63 -15.98
CA VAL A 88 -2.37 -23.05 -14.77
C VAL A 88 -1.44 -21.95 -14.28
N PHE A 89 -1.87 -20.70 -14.41
CA PHE A 89 -1.00 -19.55 -14.21
C PHE A 89 -0.38 -19.51 -12.82
N SER A 90 0.94 -19.26 -12.78
CA SER A 90 1.76 -19.22 -11.56
C SER A 90 1.84 -20.53 -10.75
N LYS A 91 1.41 -21.67 -11.32
CA LYS A 91 1.48 -22.99 -10.66
C LYS A 91 2.58 -23.84 -11.29
N GLN A 92 3.74 -23.87 -10.65
CA GLN A 92 4.90 -24.61 -11.13
C GLN A 92 5.47 -25.50 -10.03
N ILE A 93 6.28 -26.46 -10.45
CA ILE A 93 7.08 -27.30 -9.56
C ILE A 93 8.52 -27.25 -10.06
N THR A 94 9.46 -27.05 -9.14
CA THR A 94 10.90 -27.17 -9.44
C THR A 94 11.50 -28.27 -8.60
N VAL A 95 12.19 -29.19 -9.27
CA VAL A 95 12.97 -30.27 -8.63
C VAL A 95 14.45 -29.93 -8.72
N THR A 96 15.14 -30.01 -7.60
CA THR A 96 16.60 -29.90 -7.53
C THR A 96 17.20 -31.30 -7.46
N LEU A 97 18.10 -31.59 -8.39
CA LEU A 97 18.92 -32.79 -8.43
C LEU A 97 20.35 -32.43 -8.03
N ASN A 98 20.98 -33.23 -7.16
CA ASN A 98 22.40 -33.08 -6.86
C ASN A 98 23.29 -33.53 -8.04
N GLY A 99 24.61 -33.39 -7.92
CA GLY A 99 25.57 -33.79 -8.98
C GLY A 99 25.49 -35.25 -9.43
N GLU A 100 24.83 -36.13 -8.67
CA GLU A 100 24.62 -37.55 -8.99
C GLU A 100 23.25 -37.82 -9.65
N GLY A 101 22.43 -36.77 -9.84
CA GLY A 101 21.08 -36.90 -10.40
C GLY A 101 20.03 -37.38 -9.42
N LYS A 102 20.36 -37.42 -8.12
CA LYS A 102 19.41 -37.73 -7.06
C LYS A 102 18.59 -36.48 -6.73
N GLY A 103 17.27 -36.60 -6.73
CA GLY A 103 16.39 -35.54 -6.26
C GLY A 103 16.58 -35.31 -4.76
N VAL A 104 16.84 -34.05 -4.40
CA VAL A 104 17.10 -33.63 -3.01
C VAL A 104 16.06 -32.65 -2.48
N LEU A 105 15.32 -31.99 -3.37
CA LEU A 105 14.28 -31.02 -3.02
C LEU A 105 13.28 -30.92 -4.17
N ALA A 106 11.99 -30.79 -3.83
CA ALA A 106 11.02 -30.17 -4.73
C ALA A 106 10.29 -29.03 -4.00
N VAL A 107 10.17 -27.90 -4.69
CA VAL A 107 9.37 -26.75 -4.29
C VAL A 107 8.18 -26.69 -5.26
N SER A 108 6.97 -26.65 -4.71
CA SER A 108 5.74 -26.84 -5.48
C SER A 108 4.71 -25.79 -5.11
N ASP A 109 4.25 -25.04 -6.10
CA ASP A 109 3.06 -24.19 -6.03
C ASP A 109 1.81 -24.92 -6.58
N TYR A 110 1.90 -26.23 -6.80
CA TYR A 110 0.84 -27.06 -7.38
C TYR A 110 -0.47 -26.95 -6.60
N GLN A 111 -1.59 -26.87 -7.32
CA GLN A 111 -2.91 -26.81 -6.72
C GLN A 111 -3.81 -27.90 -7.32
N SER A 112 -4.34 -28.78 -6.48
CA SER A 112 -5.22 -29.87 -6.93
C SER A 112 -6.47 -29.32 -7.62
N VAL A 113 -6.76 -29.81 -8.83
CA VAL A 113 -7.93 -29.45 -9.63
C VAL A 113 -8.97 -30.56 -9.53
N LYS A 114 -10.09 -30.24 -8.89
CA LYS A 114 -11.25 -31.14 -8.69
C LYS A 114 -12.24 -31.08 -9.84
N GLY A 115 -12.26 -29.97 -10.59
CA GLY A 115 -13.13 -29.79 -11.74
C GLY A 115 -12.62 -28.67 -12.65
N VAL A 116 -13.07 -28.68 -13.90
CA VAL A 116 -12.78 -27.63 -14.87
C VAL A 116 -14.09 -26.94 -15.20
N LYS A 117 -14.14 -25.61 -15.09
CA LYS A 117 -15.31 -24.85 -15.56
C LYS A 117 -15.30 -24.89 -17.09
N GLU A 118 -16.35 -25.46 -17.66
CA GLU A 118 -16.57 -25.39 -19.11
C GLU A 118 -16.91 -23.95 -19.51
N ALA A 119 -16.30 -23.48 -20.60
CA ALA A 119 -16.67 -22.23 -21.25
C ALA A 119 -17.49 -22.59 -22.49
N THR A 120 -18.78 -22.28 -22.48
CA THR A 120 -19.70 -22.60 -23.58
C THR A 120 -19.44 -21.74 -24.82
N THR A 121 -18.96 -20.53 -24.58
CA THR A 121 -18.41 -19.61 -25.58
C THR A 121 -17.05 -19.11 -25.11
N LYS A 122 -16.17 -18.75 -26.03
CA LYS A 122 -14.87 -18.14 -25.72
C LYS A 122 -14.78 -16.81 -26.43
N ILE A 123 -14.48 -15.74 -25.69
CA ILE A 123 -14.18 -14.44 -26.30
C ILE A 123 -12.90 -14.55 -27.14
N SER A 124 -12.76 -13.68 -28.15
CA SER A 124 -11.53 -13.66 -28.93
C SER A 124 -10.37 -13.08 -28.10
N GLU A 125 -9.13 -13.40 -28.48
CA GLU A 125 -7.94 -12.76 -27.89
C GLU A 125 -7.95 -11.24 -28.06
N LYS A 126 -8.48 -10.77 -29.19
CA LYS A 126 -8.63 -9.34 -29.46
C LYS A 126 -9.61 -8.69 -28.48
N ASP A 127 -10.73 -9.35 -28.22
CA ASP A 127 -11.71 -8.87 -27.23
C ASP A 127 -11.10 -8.88 -25.83
N ALA A 128 -10.31 -9.90 -25.49
CA ALA A 128 -9.61 -9.96 -24.21
C ALA A 128 -8.63 -8.78 -24.03
N ILE A 129 -7.85 -8.44 -25.07
CA ILE A 129 -6.97 -7.26 -25.06
C ILE A 129 -7.77 -5.96 -24.90
N GLN A 130 -8.82 -5.77 -25.70
CA GLN A 130 -9.65 -4.57 -25.64
C GLN A 130 -10.29 -4.39 -24.26
N LYS A 131 -10.85 -5.47 -23.70
CA LYS A 131 -11.39 -5.47 -22.34
C LYS A 131 -10.31 -5.17 -21.30
N SER A 132 -9.12 -5.74 -21.44
CA SER A 132 -8.00 -5.46 -20.54
C SER A 132 -7.61 -3.98 -20.57
N MET A 133 -7.46 -3.39 -21.76
CA MET A 133 -7.17 -1.95 -21.93
C MET A 133 -8.26 -1.06 -21.32
N ALA A 134 -9.54 -1.43 -21.49
CA ALA A 134 -10.65 -0.75 -20.85
C ALA A 134 -10.58 -0.84 -19.31
N TYR A 135 -10.37 -2.04 -18.76
CA TYR A 135 -10.27 -2.26 -17.32
C TYR A 135 -9.04 -1.64 -16.65
N VAL A 136 -7.95 -1.46 -17.38
CA VAL A 136 -6.74 -0.79 -16.89
C VAL A 136 -7.01 0.71 -16.69
N GLY A 137 -7.74 1.35 -17.60
CA GLY A 137 -8.14 2.75 -17.50
C GLY A 137 -8.39 3.38 -18.86
N GLU A 138 -9.16 2.71 -19.71
CA GLU A 138 -9.44 3.15 -21.10
C GLU A 138 -8.17 3.49 -21.90
N VAL A 139 -7.16 2.63 -21.78
CA VAL A 139 -5.87 2.81 -22.47
C VAL A 139 -6.09 2.78 -23.98
N SER A 140 -5.61 3.79 -24.71
CA SER A 140 -5.57 3.77 -26.17
C SER A 140 -4.26 3.14 -26.68
N GLU A 141 -4.26 2.64 -27.91
CA GLU A 141 -3.06 2.05 -28.53
C GLU A 141 -1.89 3.05 -28.61
N GLN A 142 -2.16 4.35 -28.72
CA GLN A 142 -1.09 5.38 -28.74
C GLN A 142 -0.40 5.55 -27.39
N ASN A 143 -1.05 5.14 -26.30
CA ASN A 143 -0.52 5.23 -24.95
C ASN A 143 0.29 3.99 -24.55
N LEU A 144 0.47 3.01 -25.44
CA LEU A 144 1.28 1.83 -25.15
C LEU A 144 2.78 2.13 -25.33
N TRP A 145 3.59 1.83 -24.32
CA TRP A 145 5.06 1.92 -24.42
C TRP A 145 5.73 0.60 -24.82
N ALA A 146 4.98 -0.50 -24.82
CA ALA A 146 5.38 -1.79 -25.38
C ALA A 146 4.15 -2.58 -25.88
N PRO A 147 4.32 -3.57 -26.77
CA PRO A 147 3.23 -4.43 -27.22
C PRO A 147 2.51 -5.12 -26.05
N THR A 148 1.22 -5.39 -26.20
CA THR A 148 0.47 -6.18 -25.22
C THR A 148 0.85 -7.65 -25.32
N GLU A 149 1.14 -8.28 -24.18
CA GLU A 149 1.34 -9.73 -24.11
C GLU A 149 0.02 -10.40 -23.75
N LYS A 150 -0.19 -11.61 -24.26
CA LYS A 150 -1.42 -12.38 -24.03
C LYS A 150 -1.14 -13.86 -24.02
N GLU A 151 -1.80 -14.57 -23.11
CA GLU A 151 -1.69 -16.02 -22.97
C GLU A 151 -3.03 -16.58 -22.50
N PHE A 152 -3.49 -17.68 -23.09
CA PHE A 152 -4.64 -18.42 -22.59
C PHE A 152 -4.20 -19.46 -21.57
N GLY A 153 -4.96 -19.62 -20.50
CA GLY A 153 -4.69 -20.62 -19.49
C GLY A 153 -5.80 -20.72 -18.47
N TYR A 154 -5.44 -21.18 -17.28
CA TYR A 154 -6.37 -21.42 -16.19
C TYR A 154 -5.89 -20.75 -14.89
N ILE A 155 -6.84 -20.34 -14.06
CA ILE A 155 -6.63 -20.09 -12.64
C ILE A 155 -7.45 -21.11 -11.85
N VAL A 156 -7.05 -21.43 -10.61
CA VAL A 156 -7.76 -22.39 -9.78
C VAL A 156 -8.35 -21.70 -8.56
N GLU A 157 -9.67 -21.65 -8.50
CA GLU A 157 -10.44 -21.07 -7.40
C GLU A 157 -11.23 -22.20 -6.74
N GLU A 158 -11.03 -22.43 -5.44
CA GLU A 158 -11.73 -23.48 -4.67
C GLU A 158 -11.62 -24.90 -5.28
N GLY A 159 -10.52 -25.16 -6.00
CA GLY A 159 -10.28 -26.43 -6.69
C GLY A 159 -10.93 -26.54 -8.07
N ILE A 160 -11.59 -25.48 -8.56
CA ILE A 160 -12.15 -25.42 -9.92
C ILE A 160 -11.22 -24.60 -10.82
N ALA A 161 -10.77 -25.21 -11.92
CA ALA A 161 -9.98 -24.53 -12.93
C ALA A 161 -10.88 -23.70 -13.85
N ARG A 162 -10.73 -22.38 -13.81
CA ARG A 162 -11.47 -21.42 -14.64
C ARG A 162 -10.61 -20.98 -15.84
N PRO A 163 -11.12 -21.08 -17.08
CA PRO A 163 -10.39 -20.63 -18.26
C PRO A 163 -10.34 -19.09 -18.31
N VAL A 164 -9.16 -18.54 -18.55
CA VAL A 164 -8.92 -17.09 -18.58
C VAL A 164 -7.88 -16.71 -19.64
N TYR A 165 -7.90 -15.44 -20.05
CA TYR A 165 -6.82 -14.79 -20.77
C TYR A 165 -6.00 -13.95 -19.79
N LYS A 166 -4.71 -14.25 -19.64
CA LYS A 166 -3.74 -13.37 -18.99
C LYS A 166 -3.26 -12.36 -20.03
N VAL A 167 -3.46 -11.07 -19.79
CA VAL A 167 -3.06 -9.98 -20.68
C VAL A 167 -2.20 -8.98 -19.92
N VAL A 168 -1.01 -8.66 -20.43
CA VAL A 168 -0.15 -7.60 -19.89
C VAL A 168 -0.24 -6.38 -20.79
N VAL A 169 -0.76 -5.27 -20.24
CA VAL A 169 -0.91 -3.97 -20.92
C VAL A 169 0.18 -3.02 -20.45
N HIS A 170 1.08 -2.63 -21.33
CA HIS A 170 2.17 -1.70 -21.05
C HIS A 170 1.73 -0.26 -21.38
N SER A 171 1.18 0.48 -20.40
CA SER A 171 0.56 1.79 -20.60
C SER A 171 1.40 2.95 -20.04
N ASN A 172 1.40 4.10 -20.73
CA ASN A 172 1.93 5.38 -20.26
C ASN A 172 0.91 6.17 -19.43
N ASN A 173 -0.37 5.83 -19.55
CA ASN A 173 -1.45 6.46 -18.79
C ASN A 173 -2.63 5.48 -18.63
N PRO A 174 -2.87 4.91 -17.43
CA PRO A 174 -2.02 5.04 -16.24
C PRO A 174 -0.66 4.34 -16.46
N PHE A 175 0.43 4.99 -16.02
CA PHE A 175 1.79 4.45 -16.20
C PHE A 175 1.95 3.11 -15.46
N GLY A 176 2.30 2.05 -16.17
CA GLY A 176 2.51 0.72 -15.58
C GLY A 176 2.60 -0.41 -16.60
N ALA A 177 2.95 -1.60 -16.10
CA ALA A 177 2.78 -2.86 -16.80
C ALA A 177 1.64 -3.61 -16.11
N TRP A 178 0.47 -3.64 -16.71
CA TRP A 178 -0.74 -4.10 -16.04
C TRP A 178 -1.08 -5.53 -16.45
N GLU A 179 -0.81 -6.50 -15.57
CA GLU A 179 -1.26 -7.88 -15.73
C GLU A 179 -2.73 -7.99 -15.33
N THR A 180 -3.55 -8.47 -16.25
CA THR A 180 -4.98 -8.72 -16.05
C THR A 180 -5.32 -10.17 -16.37
N PHE A 181 -6.29 -10.72 -15.65
CA PHE A 181 -6.90 -12.01 -15.94
C PHE A 181 -8.35 -11.78 -16.32
N ILE A 182 -8.69 -12.10 -17.56
CA ILE A 182 -10.02 -11.90 -18.13
C ILE A 182 -10.71 -13.26 -18.27
N ASP A 183 -11.90 -13.42 -17.69
CA ASP A 183 -12.70 -14.64 -17.82
C ASP A 183 -12.93 -14.94 -19.30
N ALA A 184 -12.54 -16.13 -19.76
CA ALA A 184 -12.53 -16.45 -21.17
C ALA A 184 -13.94 -16.56 -21.77
N GLU A 185 -14.99 -16.73 -20.96
CA GLU A 185 -16.36 -16.92 -21.44
C GLU A 185 -17.09 -15.58 -21.63
N ASN A 186 -17.04 -14.71 -20.64
CA ASN A 186 -17.82 -13.46 -20.63
C ASN A 186 -16.94 -12.19 -20.67
N GLY A 187 -15.62 -12.34 -20.54
CA GLY A 187 -14.68 -11.23 -20.52
C GLY A 187 -14.70 -10.39 -19.24
N LYS A 188 -15.25 -10.90 -18.15
CA LYS A 188 -15.20 -10.22 -16.85
C LYS A 188 -13.77 -10.18 -16.33
N LEU A 189 -13.36 -9.04 -15.77
CA LEU A 189 -12.10 -8.93 -15.03
C LEU A 189 -12.12 -9.83 -13.78
N ILE A 190 -11.14 -10.71 -13.69
CA ILE A 190 -10.91 -11.55 -12.51
C ILE A 190 -9.85 -10.95 -11.60
N LYS A 191 -8.72 -10.52 -12.18
CA LYS A 191 -7.60 -9.92 -11.44
C LYS A 191 -6.95 -8.83 -12.29
N LYS A 192 -6.48 -7.75 -11.64
CA LYS A 192 -5.66 -6.67 -12.23
C LYS A 192 -4.53 -6.34 -11.26
N VAL A 193 -3.30 -6.29 -11.74
CA VAL A 193 -2.12 -5.90 -10.95
C VAL A 193 -1.12 -5.14 -11.83
N ASP A 194 -0.53 -4.06 -11.30
CA ASP A 194 0.65 -3.44 -11.91
C ASP A 194 1.89 -4.26 -11.50
N ILE A 195 2.57 -4.87 -12.47
CA ILE A 195 3.76 -5.69 -12.26
C ILE A 195 5.07 -4.89 -12.33
N ASN A 196 5.01 -3.58 -12.60
CA ASN A 196 6.19 -2.74 -12.48
C ASN A 196 6.63 -2.64 -11.01
N ARG A 197 7.92 -2.85 -10.76
CA ARG A 197 8.50 -2.56 -9.45
C ARG A 197 8.42 -1.06 -9.20
N LYS A 198 7.68 -0.67 -8.16
CA LYS A 198 7.67 0.71 -7.67
C LYS A 198 9.01 1.04 -7.03
N ALA A 199 9.44 2.29 -7.19
CA ALA A 199 10.67 2.77 -6.58
C ALA A 199 10.45 3.12 -5.11
N GLU A 200 11.52 3.04 -4.33
CA GLU A 200 11.59 3.64 -3.00
C GLU A 200 12.48 4.88 -3.07
N GLY A 201 12.07 5.92 -2.34
CA GLY A 201 12.82 7.14 -2.12
C GLY A 201 13.05 7.38 -0.64
N SER A 202 13.69 8.50 -0.31
CA SER A 202 13.83 8.98 1.07
C SER A 202 13.38 10.43 1.16
N GLY A 203 12.78 10.82 2.28
CA GLY A 203 12.42 12.22 2.54
C GLY A 203 12.59 12.59 4.00
N LYS A 204 12.47 13.89 4.29
CA LYS A 204 12.38 14.40 5.66
C LYS A 204 10.95 14.86 5.95
N VAL A 205 10.45 14.49 7.13
CA VAL A 205 9.10 14.82 7.62
C VAL A 205 9.16 15.20 9.10
N PHE A 206 8.17 15.91 9.60
CA PHE A 206 7.79 15.81 11.01
C PHE A 206 7.08 14.47 11.25
N LEU A 207 7.24 13.90 12.44
CA LEU A 207 6.64 12.60 12.75
C LEU A 207 6.23 12.51 14.22
N PRO A 208 4.92 12.66 14.54
CA PRO A 208 3.85 13.07 13.62
C PRO A 208 3.93 14.56 13.26
N ASN A 209 4.16 15.42 14.25
CA ASN A 209 4.34 16.86 14.11
C ASN A 209 5.45 17.33 15.09
N PRO A 210 5.98 18.56 15.00
CA PRO A 210 7.12 18.97 15.81
C PRO A 210 6.76 19.18 17.30
N VAL A 211 5.52 19.53 17.61
CA VAL A 211 5.05 19.72 19.00
C VAL A 211 4.99 18.39 19.74
N VAL A 212 4.37 17.37 19.13
CA VAL A 212 4.26 16.03 19.72
C VAL A 212 5.62 15.35 19.80
N SER A 213 6.44 15.42 18.74
CA SER A 213 7.75 14.76 18.72
C SER A 213 8.77 15.37 19.68
N SER A 214 8.68 16.68 19.94
CA SER A 214 9.49 17.34 20.97
C SER A 214 8.94 17.17 22.38
N GLY A 215 7.65 16.87 22.52
CA GLY A 215 6.94 16.79 23.81
C GLY A 215 6.68 18.14 24.46
N SER A 216 6.75 19.24 23.69
CA SER A 216 6.47 20.59 24.18
C SER A 216 6.29 21.58 23.03
N LYS A 217 5.40 22.57 23.18
CA LYS A 217 5.34 23.71 22.25
C LYS A 217 6.44 24.76 22.45
N VAL A 218 7.23 24.67 23.53
CA VAL A 218 8.18 25.72 23.91
C VAL A 218 9.28 25.86 22.86
N GLY A 219 9.41 27.06 22.30
CA GLY A 219 10.41 27.36 21.28
C GLY A 219 10.03 26.93 19.86
N LEU A 220 8.83 26.37 19.68
CA LEU A 220 8.23 26.08 18.38
C LEU A 220 7.24 27.19 18.03
N LYS A 221 7.39 27.78 16.85
CA LYS A 221 6.54 28.84 16.32
C LYS A 221 6.56 28.74 14.81
N ASP A 222 5.43 29.00 14.19
CA ASP A 222 5.34 29.10 12.73
C ASP A 222 6.38 30.08 12.17
N ASN A 223 6.39 31.35 12.60
CA ASN A 223 7.36 32.32 12.10
C ASN A 223 7.39 32.43 10.57
N ASN A 224 6.24 32.24 9.90
CA ASN A 224 6.03 32.33 8.46
C ASN A 224 7.06 31.47 7.69
N ASP A 225 6.98 30.15 7.90
CA ASP A 225 7.83 29.10 7.30
C ASP A 225 9.32 29.15 7.64
N ALA A 226 9.78 30.16 8.38
CA ALA A 226 11.19 30.25 8.72
C ALA A 226 11.62 29.08 9.62
N ASP A 227 12.74 28.45 9.24
CA ASP A 227 13.37 27.41 10.03
C ASP A 227 13.86 27.93 11.39
N SER A 228 13.94 27.01 12.35
CA SER A 228 14.67 27.20 13.60
C SER A 228 15.40 25.91 13.96
N THR A 229 16.47 26.01 14.75
CA THR A 229 17.16 24.80 15.25
C THR A 229 16.21 23.86 15.99
N ALA A 230 15.22 24.41 16.71
CA ALA A 230 14.21 23.61 17.41
C ALA A 230 13.36 22.77 16.45
N LEU A 231 12.87 23.38 15.36
CA LEU A 231 12.07 22.72 14.32
C LEU A 231 12.92 21.75 13.49
N THR A 232 14.09 22.16 13.01
CA THR A 232 14.98 21.30 12.21
C THR A 232 15.40 20.04 12.98
N ASN A 233 15.53 20.12 14.31
CA ASN A 233 15.83 18.95 15.16
C ASN A 233 14.69 17.93 15.25
N GLN A 234 13.45 18.31 14.90
CA GLN A 234 12.31 17.39 14.88
C GLN A 234 12.19 16.60 13.57
N LEU A 235 12.91 16.98 12.51
CA LEU A 235 12.87 16.29 11.23
C LEU A 235 13.35 14.84 11.35
N LYS A 236 12.56 13.91 10.82
CA LYS A 236 12.88 12.48 10.73
C LYS A 236 13.07 12.10 9.26
N THR A 237 14.11 11.32 9.00
CA THR A 237 14.30 10.68 7.69
C THR A 237 13.39 9.47 7.58
N VAL A 238 12.62 9.38 6.51
CA VAL A 238 11.67 8.29 6.24
C VAL A 238 11.88 7.72 4.85
N THR A 239 11.42 6.48 4.64
CA THR A 239 11.33 5.86 3.31
C THR A 239 10.00 6.22 2.67
N LEU A 240 10.05 6.77 1.46
CA LEU A 240 8.87 7.02 0.62
C LEU A 240 8.65 5.81 -0.27
N LYS A 241 7.55 5.08 -0.05
CA LYS A 241 7.26 3.82 -0.74
C LYS A 241 6.35 4.05 -1.93
N GLY A 242 6.41 3.16 -2.92
CA GLY A 242 5.40 3.10 -3.97
C GLY A 242 5.54 4.19 -5.03
N LEU A 243 6.69 4.89 -5.12
CA LEU A 243 6.95 5.91 -6.12
C LEU A 243 6.98 5.30 -7.53
N ASP A 244 6.55 6.08 -8.53
CA ASP A 244 6.54 5.64 -9.94
C ASP A 244 7.92 5.72 -10.62
N GLY A 245 8.91 6.31 -9.95
CA GLY A 245 10.29 6.45 -10.44
C GLY A 245 10.53 7.64 -11.38
N THR A 246 9.52 8.48 -11.65
CA THR A 246 9.64 9.66 -12.52
C THR A 246 10.44 10.81 -11.89
N GLY A 247 10.69 10.71 -10.58
CA GLY A 247 11.29 11.74 -9.75
C GLY A 247 10.27 12.68 -9.10
N PHE A 248 9.00 12.62 -9.47
CA PHE A 248 7.92 13.33 -8.77
C PHE A 248 7.39 12.50 -7.59
N LEU A 249 6.70 13.15 -6.65
CA LEU A 249 5.96 12.49 -5.57
C LEU A 249 4.62 11.93 -6.09
N ILE A 250 4.74 10.99 -7.01
CA ILE A 250 3.63 10.24 -7.62
C ILE A 250 3.84 8.77 -7.27
N GLY A 251 2.82 8.16 -6.67
CA GLY A 251 2.89 6.76 -6.28
C GLY A 251 1.56 6.06 -6.19
N GLU A 252 1.62 4.85 -5.65
CA GLU A 252 0.52 3.88 -5.60
C GLU A 252 -0.76 4.45 -4.98
N TYR A 253 -0.63 5.18 -3.87
CA TYR A 253 -1.77 5.70 -3.10
C TYR A 253 -1.86 7.22 -3.07
N VAL A 254 -0.82 7.94 -3.53
CA VAL A 254 -0.77 9.40 -3.46
C VAL A 254 -0.19 10.00 -4.74
N THR A 255 -0.81 11.06 -5.22
CA THR A 255 -0.31 11.92 -6.30
C THR A 255 -0.29 13.36 -5.80
N ILE A 256 0.92 13.89 -5.58
CA ILE A 256 1.10 15.28 -5.16
C ILE A 256 0.93 16.22 -6.37
N SER A 257 0.17 17.30 -6.16
CA SER A 257 -0.13 18.32 -7.16
C SER A 257 -0.05 19.71 -6.52
N SER A 258 1.17 20.19 -6.32
CA SER A 258 1.46 21.47 -5.67
C SER A 258 2.03 22.52 -6.63
N LYS A 259 2.13 23.76 -6.16
CA LYS A 259 2.85 24.83 -6.87
C LYS A 259 4.36 24.61 -6.90
N ALA A 260 4.91 23.97 -5.86
CA ALA A 260 6.33 23.63 -5.74
C ALA A 260 6.80 22.70 -6.87
N LYS A 261 5.91 21.85 -7.38
CA LYS A 261 6.21 20.85 -8.43
C LYS A 261 7.41 19.98 -8.04
N THR A 262 7.40 19.52 -6.78
CA THR A 262 8.50 18.79 -6.14
C THR A 262 9.01 17.65 -7.01
N LYS A 263 10.30 17.71 -7.34
CA LYS A 263 10.98 16.72 -8.17
C LYS A 263 12.39 16.45 -7.70
N SER A 264 12.76 15.18 -7.60
CA SER A 264 14.10 14.71 -7.28
C SER A 264 14.50 13.51 -8.15
N THR A 265 15.54 13.66 -8.97
CA THR A 265 15.97 12.61 -9.92
C THR A 265 16.63 11.41 -9.26
N ASN A 266 17.13 11.56 -8.03
CA ASN A 266 17.69 10.48 -7.22
C ASN A 266 16.72 9.98 -6.13
N LEU A 267 15.47 10.43 -6.17
CA LEU A 267 14.41 10.11 -5.22
C LEU A 267 14.74 10.47 -3.75
N GLN A 268 15.55 11.51 -3.54
CA GLN A 268 15.82 12.08 -2.23
C GLN A 268 15.13 13.44 -2.08
N PHE A 269 14.19 13.54 -1.14
CA PHE A 269 13.32 14.71 -0.90
C PHE A 269 13.58 15.27 0.51
N ASN A 270 14.81 15.74 0.72
CA ASN A 270 15.29 16.19 2.03
C ASN A 270 15.13 17.71 2.16
N TYR A 271 13.90 18.15 2.43
CA TYR A 271 13.56 19.56 2.63
C TYR A 271 13.40 19.88 4.12
N THR A 272 13.44 21.16 4.42
CA THR A 272 12.98 21.74 5.69
C THR A 272 11.74 22.57 5.40
N ARG A 273 10.98 22.94 6.44
CA ARG A 273 9.72 23.69 6.28
C ARG A 273 9.84 25.03 5.57
N ALA A 274 11.04 25.62 5.52
CA ALA A 274 11.29 26.83 4.73
C ALA A 274 11.21 26.63 3.20
N ASN A 275 10.78 25.46 2.74
CA ASN A 275 10.64 25.11 1.34
C ASN A 275 9.31 24.38 1.13
N ASP A 276 8.44 24.92 0.28
CA ASP A 276 7.11 24.39 -0.09
C ASP A 276 7.10 22.91 -0.55
N SER A 277 8.28 22.33 -0.84
CA SER A 277 8.42 20.90 -1.13
C SER A 277 8.39 20.04 0.13
N PHE A 278 8.45 20.61 1.34
CA PHE A 278 8.40 19.89 2.61
C PHE A 278 7.00 19.35 2.88
N GLU A 279 5.99 20.19 2.72
CA GLU A 279 4.56 19.89 2.88
C GLU A 279 4.11 18.82 1.86
N ASP A 280 4.72 18.83 0.67
CA ASP A 280 4.55 17.77 -0.34
C ASP A 280 5.03 16.41 0.17
N VAL A 281 6.19 16.37 0.83
CA VAL A 281 6.78 15.13 1.38
C VAL A 281 5.97 14.65 2.59
N MET A 282 5.56 15.57 3.47
CA MET A 282 4.65 15.30 4.59
C MET A 282 3.38 14.62 4.11
N SER A 283 2.66 15.27 3.18
CA SER A 283 1.40 14.79 2.62
C SER A 283 1.56 13.42 1.97
N TYR A 284 2.61 13.23 1.16
CA TYR A 284 2.87 11.94 0.51
C TYR A 284 3.11 10.83 1.52
N TYR A 285 4.01 11.05 2.48
CA TYR A 285 4.43 10.05 3.44
C TYR A 285 3.30 9.61 4.38
N HIS A 286 2.59 10.57 4.98
CA HIS A 286 1.56 10.26 5.98
C HIS A 286 0.35 9.55 5.35
N ILE A 287 -0.10 10.00 4.17
CA ILE A 287 -1.22 9.36 3.47
C ILE A 287 -0.84 7.95 2.97
N ASP A 288 0.35 7.78 2.35
CA ASP A 288 0.80 6.45 1.91
C ASP A 288 0.92 5.48 3.11
N THR A 289 1.48 5.95 4.23
CA THR A 289 1.62 5.16 5.46
C THR A 289 0.25 4.76 6.01
N LEU A 290 -0.69 5.70 6.09
CA LEU A 290 -2.04 5.47 6.59
C LEU A 290 -2.81 4.50 5.69
N GLN A 291 -2.69 4.65 4.37
CA GLN A 291 -3.32 3.72 3.44
C GLN A 291 -2.73 2.31 3.57
N ARG A 292 -1.40 2.16 3.68
CA ARG A 292 -0.76 0.86 3.92
C ARG A 292 -1.19 0.22 5.25
N TYR A 293 -1.41 1.02 6.28
CA TYR A 293 -1.99 0.55 7.54
C TYR A 293 -3.42 0.04 7.35
N ILE A 294 -4.29 0.76 6.62
CA ILE A 294 -5.64 0.28 6.29
C ILE A 294 -5.58 -1.05 5.52
N GLN A 295 -4.63 -1.15 4.57
CA GLN A 295 -4.38 -2.39 3.83
C GLN A 295 -3.95 -3.54 4.74
N SER A 296 -3.20 -3.29 5.83
CA SER A 296 -2.73 -4.32 6.76
C SER A 296 -3.84 -4.82 7.70
N LEU A 297 -4.85 -4.01 7.98
CA LEU A 297 -6.07 -4.43 8.71
C LEU A 297 -6.93 -5.44 7.94
N GLY A 298 -6.67 -5.60 6.64
CA GLY A 298 -7.34 -6.56 5.75
C GLY A 298 -8.23 -5.91 4.68
N PHE A 299 -8.33 -4.58 4.64
CA PHE A 299 -9.19 -3.89 3.68
C PHE A 299 -8.42 -3.53 2.41
N LYS A 300 -8.61 -4.33 1.35
CA LYS A 300 -7.96 -4.10 0.04
C LYS A 300 -8.73 -3.17 -0.90
N ASN A 301 -9.90 -2.69 -0.49
CA ASN A 301 -10.82 -1.92 -1.33
C ASN A 301 -11.18 -0.54 -0.76
N ILE A 302 -10.82 -0.23 0.50
CA ILE A 302 -11.07 1.10 1.09
C ILE A 302 -10.04 2.09 0.55
N ASN A 303 -10.55 3.14 -0.09
CA ASN A 303 -9.81 4.26 -0.66
C ASN A 303 -8.57 3.86 -1.46
N ASN A 304 -8.58 2.64 -2.03
CA ASN A 304 -7.43 1.98 -2.67
C ASN A 304 -7.21 2.51 -4.10
N ARG A 305 -7.09 3.83 -4.19
CA ARG A 305 -6.78 4.62 -5.39
C ARG A 305 -5.66 5.59 -5.06
N SER A 306 -4.95 6.08 -6.06
CA SER A 306 -4.02 7.20 -5.87
C SER A 306 -4.82 8.48 -5.66
N ILE A 307 -4.77 9.05 -4.44
CA ILE A 307 -5.47 10.30 -4.13
C ILE A 307 -4.66 11.50 -4.60
N LYS A 308 -5.33 12.45 -5.26
CA LYS A 308 -4.71 13.72 -5.62
C LYS A 308 -4.68 14.64 -4.39
N VAL A 309 -3.52 15.23 -4.13
CA VAL A 309 -3.32 16.17 -3.02
C VAL A 309 -2.81 17.51 -3.54
N ASN A 310 -3.61 18.55 -3.37
CA ASN A 310 -3.26 19.92 -3.72
C ASN A 310 -2.65 20.62 -2.49
N VAL A 311 -1.35 20.45 -2.30
CA VAL A 311 -0.60 21.13 -1.24
C VAL A 311 -0.42 22.60 -1.60
N ASN A 312 -0.55 23.47 -0.60
CA ASN A 312 -0.50 24.93 -0.70
C ASN A 312 -1.50 25.47 -1.75
N GLY A 313 -2.68 24.83 -1.79
CA GLY A 313 -3.73 25.04 -2.78
C GLY A 313 -4.60 26.26 -2.48
N THR A 314 -4.61 26.71 -1.23
CA THR A 314 -5.29 27.93 -0.75
C THR A 314 -4.38 28.66 0.24
N THR A 315 -4.63 29.94 0.47
CA THR A 315 -3.93 30.75 1.49
C THR A 315 -4.75 30.90 2.77
N ALA A 316 -5.87 30.19 2.88
CA ALA A 316 -6.65 30.12 4.09
C ALA A 316 -5.97 29.20 5.10
N ASP A 317 -6.20 29.45 6.38
CA ASP A 317 -5.95 28.53 7.50
C ASP A 317 -7.09 27.52 7.49
N ASN A 318 -7.02 26.55 6.56
CA ASN A 318 -8.07 25.56 6.32
C ASN A 318 -7.65 24.49 5.30
N SER A 319 -7.98 23.25 5.62
CA SER A 319 -7.86 22.08 4.76
C SER A 319 -9.23 21.52 4.39
N PHE A 320 -9.31 20.74 3.30
CA PHE A 320 -10.54 20.03 2.95
C PHE A 320 -10.33 18.90 1.94
N TYR A 321 -11.15 17.86 2.05
CA TYR A 321 -11.49 16.94 0.98
C TYR A 321 -12.66 17.46 0.12
N SER A 322 -12.53 17.39 -1.20
CA SER A 322 -13.65 17.68 -2.12
C SER A 322 -14.26 16.40 -2.71
N PRO A 323 -15.52 16.07 -2.38
CA PRO A 323 -16.23 14.94 -2.98
C PRO A 323 -16.44 15.08 -4.49
N THR A 324 -16.38 16.29 -5.05
CA THR A 324 -16.55 16.51 -6.50
C THR A 324 -15.28 16.24 -7.28
N THR A 325 -14.14 16.76 -6.82
CA THR A 325 -12.85 16.58 -7.50
C THR A 325 -12.10 15.33 -7.03
N LYS A 326 -12.57 14.71 -5.94
CA LYS A 326 -11.95 13.57 -5.25
C LYS A 326 -10.51 13.85 -4.78
N ALA A 327 -10.19 15.12 -4.54
CA ALA A 327 -8.86 15.59 -4.14
C ALA A 327 -8.87 16.23 -2.74
N LEU A 328 -7.73 16.13 -2.05
CA LEU A 328 -7.44 16.89 -0.83
C LEU A 328 -6.82 18.24 -1.20
N THR A 329 -7.05 19.25 -0.37
CA THR A 329 -6.42 20.56 -0.48
C THR A 329 -5.99 21.01 0.91
N PHE A 330 -4.76 21.48 1.04
CA PHE A 330 -4.21 22.00 2.29
C PHE A 330 -3.87 23.49 2.12
N GLY A 331 -4.17 24.27 3.16
CA GLY A 331 -3.94 25.70 3.24
C GLY A 331 -2.55 26.07 3.72
N THR A 332 -2.28 27.39 3.73
CA THR A 332 -1.02 27.98 4.19
C THR A 332 -1.26 29.12 5.20
N GLY A 333 -2.39 29.08 5.89
CA GLY A 333 -2.75 30.15 6.82
C GLY A 333 -2.32 29.79 8.23
N GLY A 334 -1.53 30.66 8.88
CA GLY A 334 -0.97 30.31 10.17
C GLY A 334 0.21 29.36 9.98
N VAL A 335 0.14 28.18 10.59
CA VAL A 335 1.03 27.06 10.24
C VAL A 335 0.46 26.44 8.96
N ASP A 336 1.30 26.05 8.00
CA ASP A 336 0.82 25.29 6.85
C ASP A 336 0.20 23.95 7.31
N ASP A 337 -1.09 23.74 7.03
CA ASP A 337 -1.87 22.59 7.52
C ASP A 337 -1.20 21.23 7.20
N ALA A 338 -0.49 21.19 6.06
CA ALA A 338 0.25 20.01 5.59
C ALA A 338 1.58 19.78 6.34
N GLU A 339 1.88 20.53 7.40
CA GLU A 339 2.93 20.25 8.37
C GLU A 339 2.44 19.43 9.59
N ASP A 340 1.13 19.22 9.73
CA ASP A 340 0.52 18.47 10.84
C ASP A 340 -0.07 17.13 10.34
N ALA A 341 0.50 16.02 10.81
CA ALA A 341 0.12 14.69 10.35
C ALA A 341 -1.31 14.30 10.76
N GLY A 342 -1.79 14.81 11.90
CA GLY A 342 -3.16 14.64 12.37
C GLY A 342 -4.17 15.29 11.42
N ILE A 343 -3.89 16.50 10.95
CA ILE A 343 -4.72 17.21 9.96
C ILE A 343 -4.70 16.48 8.61
N ILE A 344 -3.51 16.06 8.14
CA ILE A 344 -3.39 15.27 6.90
C ILE A 344 -4.25 13.99 6.97
N ALA A 345 -4.19 13.29 8.11
CA ALA A 345 -4.95 12.07 8.34
C ALA A 345 -6.46 12.33 8.45
N HIS A 346 -6.86 13.44 9.09
CA HIS A 346 -8.26 13.87 9.20
C HIS A 346 -8.89 14.03 7.81
N GLU A 347 -8.23 14.78 6.93
CA GLU A 347 -8.73 15.03 5.57
C GLU A 347 -8.77 13.76 4.72
N TYR A 348 -7.79 12.87 4.89
CA TYR A 348 -7.83 11.56 4.27
C TYR A 348 -9.02 10.71 4.78
N GLY A 349 -9.44 10.91 6.03
CA GLY A 349 -10.64 10.33 6.64
C GLY A 349 -11.92 10.63 5.87
N HIS A 350 -12.14 11.88 5.47
CA HIS A 350 -13.27 12.23 4.61
C HIS A 350 -13.23 11.51 3.26
N SER A 351 -12.03 11.37 2.67
CA SER A 351 -11.87 10.64 1.42
C SER A 351 -12.20 9.15 1.52
N ILE A 352 -11.88 8.54 2.68
CA ILE A 352 -12.26 7.17 3.01
C ILE A 352 -13.77 7.03 3.10
N GLN A 353 -14.44 7.91 3.85
CA GLN A 353 -15.89 7.84 4.03
C GLN A 353 -16.64 8.06 2.72
N ASP A 354 -16.27 9.05 1.92
CA ASP A 354 -16.90 9.26 0.60
C ASP A 354 -16.61 8.10 -0.37
N ASN A 355 -15.47 7.42 -0.26
CA ASN A 355 -15.20 6.22 -1.05
C ASN A 355 -16.11 5.04 -0.68
N GLN A 356 -16.41 4.86 0.61
CA GLN A 356 -17.25 3.77 1.09
C GLN A 356 -18.75 4.09 0.93
N VAL A 357 -19.12 5.35 1.16
CA VAL A 357 -20.48 5.88 1.09
C VAL A 357 -20.45 7.20 0.31
N PRO A 358 -20.57 7.16 -1.03
CA PRO A 358 -20.54 8.38 -1.85
C PRO A 358 -21.57 9.42 -1.38
N GLY A 359 -21.10 10.64 -1.10
CA GLY A 359 -21.93 11.71 -0.55
C GLY A 359 -22.18 11.64 0.96
N PHE A 360 -21.41 10.85 1.71
CA PHE A 360 -21.45 10.84 3.17
C PHE A 360 -21.35 12.27 3.75
N GLY A 361 -22.04 12.51 4.87
CA GLY A 361 -22.04 13.84 5.51
C GLY A 361 -23.12 14.80 5.02
N SER A 362 -24.13 14.34 4.29
CA SER A 362 -25.19 15.20 3.71
C SER A 362 -26.23 15.73 4.72
N SER A 363 -26.11 15.36 6.00
CA SER A 363 -26.98 15.81 7.10
C SER A 363 -26.13 16.31 8.28
N ALA A 364 -26.71 17.05 9.24
CA ALA A 364 -25.96 17.56 10.39
C ALA A 364 -25.25 16.44 11.19
N GLU A 365 -25.98 15.41 11.61
CA GLU A 365 -25.37 14.27 12.33
C GLU A 365 -24.44 13.45 11.42
N GLY A 366 -24.78 13.29 10.14
CA GLY A 366 -23.89 12.63 9.18
C GLY A 366 -22.56 13.38 9.00
N GLY A 367 -22.61 14.71 8.93
CA GLY A 367 -21.46 15.59 8.83
C GLY A 367 -20.61 15.53 10.09
N ALA A 368 -21.26 15.60 11.27
CA ALA A 368 -20.58 15.42 12.55
C ALA A 368 -19.92 14.03 12.69
N MET A 369 -20.54 12.95 12.17
CA MET A 369 -19.86 11.65 12.08
C MET A 369 -18.67 11.66 11.13
N GLY A 370 -18.72 12.51 10.10
CA GLY A 370 -17.64 12.75 9.16
C GLY A 370 -16.44 13.38 9.84
N GLU A 371 -16.65 14.56 10.43
CA GLU A 371 -15.65 15.30 11.22
C GLU A 371 -15.07 14.42 12.33
N GLY A 372 -15.94 13.75 13.09
CA GLY A 372 -15.49 12.94 14.22
C GLY A 372 -14.67 11.71 13.82
N PHE A 373 -14.91 11.14 12.62
CA PHE A 373 -14.04 10.07 12.11
C PHE A 373 -12.68 10.60 11.65
N GLY A 374 -12.64 11.77 11.01
CA GLY A 374 -11.39 12.44 10.67
C GLY A 374 -10.54 12.69 11.92
N ASP A 375 -11.14 13.26 12.96
CA ASP A 375 -10.48 13.52 14.25
C ASP A 375 -9.99 12.22 14.92
N PHE A 376 -10.81 11.16 14.94
CA PHE A 376 -10.40 9.84 15.44
C PHE A 376 -9.19 9.30 14.68
N LEU A 377 -9.22 9.38 13.35
CA LEU A 377 -8.15 8.86 12.51
C LEU A 377 -6.85 9.64 12.71
N GLY A 378 -6.93 10.97 12.80
CA GLY A 378 -5.81 11.86 13.10
C GLY A 378 -5.21 11.58 14.47
N ALA A 379 -6.00 11.73 15.54
CA ALA A 379 -5.52 11.56 16.91
C ALA A 379 -4.94 10.16 17.16
N THR A 380 -5.61 9.10 16.70
CA THR A 380 -5.09 7.73 16.89
C THR A 380 -3.90 7.41 15.99
N TYR A 381 -3.73 8.08 14.85
CA TYR A 381 -2.53 7.96 14.03
C TYR A 381 -1.34 8.60 14.73
N GLU A 382 -1.49 9.82 15.23
CA GLU A 382 -0.45 10.53 15.96
C GLU A 382 -0.06 9.81 17.26
N ASP A 383 -1.04 9.38 18.05
CA ASP A 383 -0.82 8.61 19.28
C ASP A 383 0.01 7.33 19.03
N ALA A 384 -0.20 6.69 17.87
CA ALA A 384 0.49 5.44 17.53
C ALA A 384 1.94 5.65 17.07
N VAL A 385 2.27 6.82 16.53
CA VAL A 385 3.64 7.15 16.06
C VAL A 385 4.41 8.02 17.05
N SER A 386 3.72 8.63 18.02
CA SER A 386 4.32 9.43 19.09
C SER A 386 5.14 8.56 20.06
N THR A 387 6.27 9.10 20.53
CA THR A 387 7.13 8.48 21.55
C THR A 387 7.10 9.20 22.89
N THR A 388 6.48 10.38 22.95
CA THR A 388 6.46 11.24 24.14
C THR A 388 5.16 11.11 24.93
N GLY A 389 4.06 10.72 24.26
CA GLY A 389 2.71 10.73 24.81
C GLY A 389 2.13 12.14 25.03
N TYR A 390 2.86 13.19 24.66
CA TYR A 390 2.37 14.56 24.66
C TYR A 390 1.33 14.73 23.55
N GLY A 391 0.28 15.51 23.80
CA GLY A 391 -0.79 15.72 22.81
C GLY A 391 -1.84 14.60 22.75
N LYS A 392 -1.79 13.59 23.63
CA LYS A 392 -2.75 12.49 23.57
C LYS A 392 -4.22 12.95 23.51
N ALA A 393 -4.98 12.37 22.58
CA ALA A 393 -6.37 12.71 22.26
C ALA A 393 -6.60 14.12 21.68
N CYS A 394 -5.53 14.81 21.28
CA CYS A 394 -5.59 16.11 20.63
C CYS A 394 -5.58 15.97 19.10
N VAL A 395 -6.04 17.01 18.42
CA VAL A 395 -5.95 17.16 16.97
C VAL A 395 -5.38 18.55 16.67
N GLY A 396 -4.44 18.62 15.73
CA GLY A 396 -3.88 19.88 15.22
C GLY A 396 -2.94 20.55 16.21
N GLU A 397 -2.13 19.80 16.94
CA GLU A 397 -1.23 20.33 17.97
C GLU A 397 -0.30 21.41 17.43
N TRP A 398 0.30 21.16 16.26
CA TRP A 398 1.24 22.07 15.65
C TRP A 398 0.51 23.24 15.01
N ASP A 399 -0.51 22.93 14.23
CA ASP A 399 -1.37 23.91 13.57
C ASP A 399 -1.95 24.94 14.55
N ALA A 400 -2.53 24.45 15.65
CA ALA A 400 -3.13 25.27 16.68
C ALA A 400 -2.13 26.14 17.44
N THR A 401 -0.81 26.00 17.25
CA THR A 401 0.15 26.96 17.83
C THR A 401 -0.01 28.38 17.28
N ALA A 402 -0.62 28.54 16.10
CA ALA A 402 -0.86 29.83 15.49
C ALA A 402 -1.97 30.65 16.21
N TYR A 403 -2.96 29.98 16.80
CA TYR A 403 -4.16 30.63 17.35
C TYR A 403 -4.57 30.18 18.77
N SER A 404 -4.01 29.09 19.29
CA SER A 404 -4.31 28.57 20.64
C SER A 404 -3.20 28.86 21.64
N SER A 405 -3.60 29.17 22.87
CA SER A 405 -2.68 29.34 24.01
C SER A 405 -2.65 28.14 24.96
N SER A 406 -3.47 27.10 24.74
CA SER A 406 -3.55 25.91 25.61
C SER A 406 -2.25 25.09 25.60
N ASP A 407 -2.07 24.22 26.61
CA ASP A 407 -0.92 23.33 26.72
C ASP A 407 -1.39 21.89 27.05
N PRO A 408 -1.38 20.96 26.09
CA PRO A 408 -0.99 21.14 24.69
C PRO A 408 -1.91 22.10 23.92
N THR A 409 -1.39 22.73 22.87
CA THR A 409 -2.22 23.41 21.86
C THR A 409 -3.07 22.36 21.16
N CYS A 410 -4.36 22.60 21.00
CA CYS A 410 -5.29 21.70 20.34
C CYS A 410 -6.33 22.51 19.57
N LEU A 411 -6.62 22.08 18.34
CA LEU A 411 -7.80 22.53 17.61
C LEU A 411 -9.06 21.93 18.25
N ARG A 412 -9.05 20.60 18.46
CA ARG A 412 -10.12 19.85 19.14
C ARG A 412 -9.53 18.74 20.02
N ARG A 413 -10.36 18.18 20.90
CA ARG A 413 -9.97 17.06 21.78
C ARG A 413 -11.03 15.97 21.82
N LEU A 414 -10.58 14.72 21.90
CA LEU A 414 -11.43 13.52 21.92
C LEU A 414 -11.70 13.02 23.35
N ASP A 415 -11.50 13.87 24.36
CA ASP A 415 -11.66 13.52 25.79
C ASP A 415 -12.39 14.59 26.62
N ASN A 416 -13.12 15.51 25.97
CA ASN A 416 -13.88 16.59 26.60
C ASN A 416 -15.20 16.17 27.25
N ASN A 417 -15.62 14.93 27.04
CA ASN A 417 -16.85 14.33 27.55
C ASN A 417 -18.16 14.97 27.03
N LYS A 418 -18.20 15.48 25.80
CA LYS A 418 -19.46 15.94 25.18
C LYS A 418 -20.48 14.79 25.02
N VAL A 419 -21.76 15.07 25.23
CA VAL A 419 -22.86 14.08 25.28
C VAL A 419 -24.05 14.53 24.43
N TYR A 420 -24.57 13.63 23.60
CA TYR A 420 -25.79 13.84 22.82
C TYR A 420 -27.06 13.64 23.66
N PRO A 421 -28.13 14.45 23.47
CA PRO A 421 -28.19 15.65 22.63
C PRO A 421 -27.79 16.93 23.40
N LYS A 422 -27.35 16.82 24.66
CA LYS A 422 -27.12 17.97 25.55
C LYS A 422 -26.15 19.00 24.96
N ASP A 423 -25.06 18.52 24.37
CA ASP A 423 -23.95 19.35 23.93
C ASP A 423 -23.98 19.61 22.40
N ILE A 424 -25.10 19.34 21.72
CA ILE A 424 -25.27 19.65 20.29
C ILE A 424 -25.37 21.17 20.09
N THR A 425 -24.56 21.70 19.16
CA THR A 425 -24.53 23.11 18.77
C THR A 425 -25.01 23.35 17.33
N ASN A 426 -25.23 22.29 16.54
CA ASN A 426 -25.55 22.33 15.10
C ASN A 426 -24.40 22.86 14.23
N GLU A 427 -23.18 22.58 14.65
CA GLU A 427 -21.95 22.82 13.91
C GLU A 427 -21.20 21.48 13.86
N VAL A 428 -20.83 21.03 12.66
CA VAL A 428 -20.42 19.63 12.45
C VAL A 428 -19.10 19.29 13.14
N HIS A 429 -18.17 20.25 13.28
CA HIS A 429 -16.90 20.01 13.96
C HIS A 429 -17.10 19.94 15.48
N ASP A 430 -17.89 20.87 16.04
CA ASP A 430 -18.25 20.89 17.47
C ASP A 430 -19.04 19.63 17.87
N ASP A 431 -20.02 19.24 17.07
CA ASP A 431 -20.87 18.07 17.29
C ASP A 431 -20.08 16.77 17.04
N GLY A 432 -19.10 16.82 16.13
CA GLY A 432 -18.23 15.70 15.76
C GLY A 432 -17.35 15.21 16.91
N GLU A 433 -16.98 16.08 17.85
CA GLU A 433 -16.25 15.69 19.08
C GLU A 433 -16.99 14.63 19.91
N ILE A 434 -18.34 14.64 19.92
CA ILE A 434 -19.15 13.60 20.61
C ILE A 434 -18.87 12.22 19.98
N TRP A 435 -18.85 12.18 18.65
CA TRP A 435 -18.64 10.98 17.86
C TRP A 435 -17.19 10.50 17.93
N ALA A 436 -16.24 11.42 17.77
CA ALA A 436 -14.80 11.17 17.82
C ALA A 436 -14.39 10.55 19.17
N GLN A 437 -14.89 11.11 20.29
CA GLN A 437 -14.60 10.58 21.61
C GLN A 437 -15.09 9.15 21.79
N GLY A 438 -16.29 8.81 21.30
CA GLY A 438 -16.78 7.43 21.36
C GLY A 438 -15.87 6.45 20.61
N GLN A 439 -15.41 6.82 19.42
CA GLN A 439 -14.45 6.01 18.66
C GLN A 439 -13.08 5.90 19.35
N TYR A 440 -12.62 6.99 19.98
CA TYR A 440 -11.37 7.02 20.71
C TYR A 440 -11.40 6.14 21.97
N GLU A 441 -12.48 6.20 22.75
CA GLU A 441 -12.71 5.32 23.91
C GLU A 441 -12.75 3.83 23.49
N MET A 442 -13.24 3.51 22.29
CA MET A 442 -13.18 2.14 21.74
C MET A 442 -11.74 1.69 21.48
N ALA A 443 -10.92 2.55 20.87
CA ALA A 443 -9.51 2.26 20.65
C ALA A 443 -8.75 2.05 21.99
N GLN A 444 -9.15 2.75 23.04
CA GLN A 444 -8.61 2.55 24.39
C GLN A 444 -9.10 1.25 25.03
N ALA A 445 -10.37 0.90 24.85
CA ALA A 445 -10.99 -0.26 25.51
C ALA A 445 -10.49 -1.60 24.96
N PHE A 446 -10.35 -1.72 23.63
CA PHE A 446 -10.00 -2.99 22.99
C PHE A 446 -8.92 -2.89 21.91
N GLY A 447 -8.20 -1.76 21.87
CA GLY A 447 -7.03 -1.55 21.03
C GLY A 447 -7.33 -0.84 19.72
N ARG A 448 -6.41 0.02 19.30
CA ARG A 448 -6.50 0.85 18.07
C ARG A 448 -6.86 0.02 16.84
N ASP A 449 -6.10 -1.02 16.55
CA ASP A 449 -6.29 -1.80 15.31
C ASP A 449 -7.66 -2.48 15.25
N VAL A 450 -8.15 -3.01 16.39
CA VAL A 450 -9.48 -3.62 16.48
C VAL A 450 -10.57 -2.57 16.28
N ALA A 451 -10.47 -1.43 16.98
CA ALA A 451 -11.41 -0.31 16.85
C ALA A 451 -11.44 0.27 15.43
N THR A 452 -10.29 0.63 14.86
CA THR A 452 -10.22 1.13 13.48
C THR A 452 -10.82 0.11 12.52
N LYS A 453 -10.56 -1.20 12.70
CA LYS A 453 -11.11 -2.22 11.81
C LYS A 453 -12.64 -2.33 11.89
N ILE A 454 -13.21 -2.27 13.09
CA ILE A 454 -14.68 -2.27 13.29
C ILE A 454 -15.29 -0.99 12.68
N ILE A 455 -14.71 0.17 12.96
CA ILE A 455 -15.21 1.47 12.48
C ILE A 455 -15.18 1.52 10.95
N LEU A 456 -14.06 1.17 10.32
CA LEU A 456 -13.96 1.09 8.85
C LEU A 456 -14.97 0.10 8.26
N GLN A 457 -15.18 -1.06 8.88
CA GLN A 457 -16.19 -2.03 8.44
C GLN A 457 -17.62 -1.50 8.56
N SER A 458 -17.89 -0.67 9.57
CA SER A 458 -19.23 -0.13 9.84
C SER A 458 -19.69 0.86 8.76
N HIS A 459 -18.77 1.60 8.13
CA HIS A 459 -19.12 2.62 7.14
C HIS A 459 -19.98 2.09 6.00
N TRP A 460 -19.75 0.85 5.53
CA TRP A 460 -20.56 0.24 4.46
C TRP A 460 -22.03 0.00 4.83
N SER A 461 -22.39 0.08 6.10
CA SER A 461 -23.79 -0.01 6.56
C SER A 461 -24.48 1.36 6.63
N LEU A 462 -23.75 2.45 6.40
CA LEU A 462 -24.27 3.81 6.50
C LEU A 462 -24.81 4.32 5.17
N THR A 463 -25.58 5.41 5.28
CA THR A 463 -26.10 6.19 4.15
C THR A 463 -25.63 7.64 4.28
N PRO A 464 -25.73 8.45 3.22
CA PRO A 464 -25.39 9.88 3.26
C PRO A 464 -26.01 10.68 4.41
N ASN A 465 -27.18 10.26 4.90
CA ASN A 465 -27.97 10.96 5.91
C ASN A 465 -28.10 10.18 7.23
N SER A 466 -27.22 9.19 7.45
CA SER A 466 -27.23 8.40 8.67
C SER A 466 -27.07 9.29 9.92
N LYS A 467 -27.76 8.90 10.98
CA LYS A 467 -27.73 9.54 12.30
C LYS A 467 -26.69 8.88 13.21
N PHE A 468 -26.36 9.51 14.33
CA PHE A 468 -25.50 8.93 15.37
C PHE A 468 -25.97 7.54 15.80
N SER A 469 -27.29 7.35 15.98
CA SER A 469 -27.85 6.03 16.32
C SER A 469 -27.68 4.99 15.21
N ASP A 470 -27.68 5.39 13.94
CA ASP A 470 -27.42 4.47 12.81
C ASP A 470 -25.94 4.08 12.79
N GLY A 471 -25.05 5.06 13.01
CA GLY A 471 -23.61 4.84 13.17
C GLY A 471 -23.29 3.86 14.29
N ALA A 472 -23.88 4.07 15.47
CA ALA A 472 -23.64 3.25 16.65
C ALA A 472 -24.10 1.80 16.43
N LYS A 473 -25.27 1.61 15.79
CA LYS A 473 -25.77 0.29 15.35
C LYS A 473 -24.83 -0.37 14.36
N ALA A 474 -24.35 0.38 13.37
CA ALA A 474 -23.43 -0.13 12.35
C ALA A 474 -22.11 -0.60 12.96
N ILE A 475 -21.54 0.14 13.92
CA ILE A 475 -20.32 -0.25 14.64
C ILE A 475 -20.53 -1.55 15.42
N LYS A 476 -21.64 -1.65 16.17
CA LYS A 476 -21.98 -2.89 16.90
C LYS A 476 -22.19 -4.07 15.95
N GLN A 477 -22.85 -3.85 14.80
CA GLN A 477 -23.04 -4.88 13.79
C GLN A 477 -21.72 -5.29 13.12
N ALA A 478 -20.79 -4.36 12.91
CA ALA A 478 -19.47 -4.65 12.39
C ALA A 478 -18.63 -5.50 13.37
N ASP A 479 -18.74 -5.25 14.68
CA ASP A 479 -18.15 -6.12 15.71
C ASP A 479 -18.72 -7.54 15.64
N ALA A 480 -20.04 -7.67 15.49
CA ALA A 480 -20.68 -8.98 15.31
C ALA A 480 -20.14 -9.75 14.09
N LEU A 481 -19.91 -9.06 12.96
CA LEU A 481 -19.42 -9.67 11.72
C LEU A 481 -17.94 -10.05 11.78
N LEU A 482 -17.11 -9.22 12.41
CA LEU A 482 -15.65 -9.40 12.43
C LEU A 482 -15.17 -10.27 13.60
N TYR A 483 -15.83 -10.15 14.76
CA TYR A 483 -15.37 -10.71 16.03
C TYR A 483 -16.48 -11.44 16.79
N GLY A 484 -17.63 -11.71 16.17
CA GLY A 484 -18.72 -12.46 16.81
C GLY A 484 -19.39 -11.72 17.97
N GLY A 485 -19.23 -10.39 18.06
CA GLY A 485 -19.87 -9.57 19.09
C GLY A 485 -19.07 -9.47 20.39
N GLN A 486 -17.78 -9.83 20.35
CA GLN A 486 -16.90 -9.86 21.52
C GLN A 486 -16.81 -8.50 22.23
N HIS A 487 -16.95 -7.39 21.51
CA HIS A 487 -16.81 -6.04 22.04
C HIS A 487 -18.15 -5.31 22.23
N ALA A 488 -19.28 -5.97 21.96
CA ALA A 488 -20.61 -5.36 21.97
C ALA A 488 -20.97 -4.68 23.29
N ALA A 489 -20.59 -5.27 24.43
CA ALA A 489 -20.88 -4.69 25.75
C ALA A 489 -20.12 -3.37 26.00
N ASP A 490 -18.85 -3.29 25.56
CA ASP A 490 -18.07 -2.06 25.64
C ASP A 490 -18.59 -1.00 24.66
N ILE A 491 -18.95 -1.40 23.44
CA ILE A 491 -19.57 -0.51 22.44
C ILE A 491 -20.87 0.09 22.98
N ASP A 492 -21.74 -0.72 23.59
CA ASP A 492 -22.99 -0.26 24.20
C ASP A 492 -22.72 0.73 25.34
N ARG A 493 -21.76 0.42 26.22
CA ARG A 493 -21.40 1.27 27.36
C ARG A 493 -20.83 2.61 26.90
N ILE A 494 -19.93 2.60 25.92
CA ILE A 494 -19.28 3.80 25.38
C ILE A 494 -20.30 4.72 24.70
N TRP A 495 -21.16 4.17 23.83
CA TRP A 495 -22.19 4.97 23.19
C TRP A 495 -23.22 5.50 24.18
N ALA A 496 -23.62 4.70 25.17
CA ALA A 496 -24.51 5.17 26.24
C ALA A 496 -23.88 6.33 27.03
N ALA A 497 -22.56 6.31 27.28
CA ALA A 497 -21.84 7.42 27.92
C ALA A 497 -21.82 8.69 27.06
N ARG A 498 -21.91 8.56 25.73
CA ARG A 498 -22.10 9.67 24.79
C ARG A 498 -23.58 10.01 24.51
N GLY A 499 -24.52 9.35 25.18
CA GLY A 499 -25.96 9.57 25.01
C GLY A 499 -26.56 9.01 23.71
N ILE A 500 -25.85 8.08 23.06
CA ILE A 500 -26.23 7.50 21.77
C ILE A 500 -26.68 6.04 21.99
N SER A 501 -27.83 5.66 21.41
CA SER A 501 -28.35 4.28 21.46
C SER A 501 -27.78 3.40 20.36
N THR A 502 -27.44 2.17 20.69
CA THR A 502 -27.07 1.08 19.76
C THR A 502 -28.25 0.15 19.41
N ASN A 503 -29.45 0.41 19.94
CA ASN A 503 -30.67 -0.37 19.72
C ASN A 503 -31.63 0.31 18.75
#